data_AF-A0A1I8HTK2-F1
#
_entry.id   AF-A0A1I8HTK2-F1
#
_cell.length_a   1.000
_cell.length_b   1.000
_cell.length_c   1.000
_cell.angle_alpha   90.00
_cell.angle_beta   90.00
_cell.angle_gamma   90.00
#
_symmetry.space_group_name_H-M   'P 1'
#
loop_
_entity.id
_entity.type
_entity.pdbx_description
1 polymer ?
#
loop_
_entity_poly.entity_id
_entity_poly.type
_entity_poly.pdbx_seq_one_letter_code
_entity_poly.pdbx_strand_id
1 'polypeptide(L)'
;NFKLRLAAATLGHTGPTLVAMATAITLLCGIPAVQHIATRHLFAKTEVDLATCAGCACWDTISVGSRETPGQHAYHSVYWNSNGCTLAMYCLTVLQALLCYKAVESLTCIVMRHGLSKLRPAFVCLTLLNIYPNYYSWWSYLMYLNEKTPMYSLIRHHMYFYASELIVAALVLHLCNVESAINRVKLSIVFCLAASHLVSGFADHYLFDPASAAVRASRLASFMHHSRNAGLMLPDLAHVLVSGRYLQPMLAKANTVEGLQLESPWSCWWRWAILLAVSMLLFCVSQAL
;
A
#
# COMPACT_ATOMS: atom_id res chain seq x y z
N ASN A 1 -26.71 26.66 -31.40
CA ASN A 1 -26.51 25.90 -30.14
C ASN A 1 -25.27 24.98 -30.13
N PHE A 2 -24.25 25.25 -30.96
CA PHE A 2 -23.01 24.45 -30.99
C PHE A 2 -22.04 24.83 -29.85
N LYS A 3 -21.88 26.13 -29.55
CA LYS A 3 -21.01 26.62 -28.47
C LYS A 3 -21.41 26.10 -27.08
N LEU A 4 -22.71 26.02 -26.78
CA LEU A 4 -23.19 25.45 -25.50
C LEU A 4 -22.92 23.95 -25.39
N ARG A 5 -23.09 23.20 -26.50
CA ARG A 5 -22.78 21.77 -26.55
C ARG A 5 -21.28 21.49 -26.49
N LEU A 6 -20.47 22.33 -27.13
CA LEU A 6 -19.01 22.25 -27.09
C LEU A 6 -18.48 22.60 -25.69
N ALA A 7 -19.02 23.65 -25.05
CA ALA A 7 -18.69 24.01 -23.68
C ALA A 7 -19.12 22.92 -22.68
N ALA A 8 -20.30 22.33 -22.84
CA ALA A 8 -20.74 21.19 -22.03
C ALA A 8 -19.87 19.93 -22.24
N ALA A 9 -19.41 19.70 -23.47
CA ALA A 9 -18.51 18.58 -23.79
C ALA A 9 -17.10 18.79 -23.23
N THR A 10 -16.55 20.02 -23.32
CA THR A 10 -15.26 20.34 -22.71
C THR A 10 -15.33 20.34 -21.19
N LEU A 11 -16.34 20.96 -20.57
CA LEU A 11 -16.56 20.91 -19.10
C LEU A 11 -16.83 19.48 -18.59
N GLY A 12 -17.56 18.66 -19.35
CA GLY A 12 -17.82 17.26 -19.01
C GLY A 12 -16.58 16.37 -19.06
N HIS A 13 -15.56 16.76 -19.83
CA HIS A 13 -14.27 16.07 -19.88
C HIS A 13 -13.23 16.65 -18.92
N THR A 14 -13.14 17.98 -18.76
CA THR A 14 -12.12 18.63 -17.93
C THR A 14 -12.44 18.65 -16.44
N GLY A 15 -13.73 18.70 -16.08
CA GLY A 15 -14.16 18.73 -14.67
C GLY A 15 -13.67 17.52 -13.86
N PRO A 16 -13.93 16.27 -14.30
CA PRO A 16 -13.45 15.08 -13.59
C PRO A 16 -11.93 15.01 -13.46
N THR A 17 -11.21 15.44 -14.49
CA THR A 17 -9.74 15.46 -14.50
C THR A 17 -9.18 16.44 -13.47
N LEU A 18 -9.69 17.68 -13.41
CA LEU A 18 -9.22 18.68 -12.45
C LEU A 18 -9.48 18.25 -11.00
N VAL A 19 -10.69 17.74 -10.72
CA VAL A 19 -11.04 17.21 -9.40
C VAL A 19 -10.12 16.04 -9.04
N ALA A 20 -9.90 15.12 -9.96
CA ALA A 20 -9.01 13.99 -9.73
C ALA A 20 -7.56 14.39 -9.46
N MET A 21 -7.02 15.36 -10.21
CA MET A 21 -5.68 15.90 -9.96
C MET A 21 -5.59 16.53 -8.57
N ALA A 22 -6.54 17.39 -8.20
CA ALA A 22 -6.56 18.06 -6.90
C ALA A 22 -6.65 17.07 -5.74
N THR A 23 -7.53 16.06 -5.84
CA THR A 23 -7.67 15.00 -4.84
C THR A 23 -6.41 14.13 -4.77
N ALA A 24 -5.81 13.75 -5.90
CA ALA A 24 -4.59 12.95 -5.91
C ALA A 24 -3.41 13.69 -5.25
N ILE A 25 -3.21 14.97 -5.57
CA ILE A 25 -2.21 15.83 -4.91
C ILE A 25 -2.49 15.91 -3.40
N THR A 26 -3.76 16.08 -3.02
CA THR A 26 -4.16 16.16 -1.62
C THR A 26 -3.86 14.86 -0.86
N LEU A 27 -4.06 13.69 -1.48
CA LEU A 27 -3.70 12.40 -0.87
C LEU A 27 -2.18 12.24 -0.75
N LEU A 28 -1.44 12.49 -1.84
CA LEU A 28 0.02 12.33 -1.89
C LEU A 28 0.76 13.25 -0.93
N CYS A 29 0.28 14.49 -0.73
CA CYS A 29 0.90 15.45 0.18
C CYS A 29 0.28 15.40 1.58
N GLY A 30 -1.04 15.20 1.67
CA GLY A 30 -1.80 15.26 2.91
C GLY A 30 -1.52 14.08 3.84
N ILE A 31 -1.36 12.86 3.31
CA ILE A 31 -1.03 11.69 4.13
C ILE A 31 0.34 11.85 4.83
N PRO A 32 1.45 12.17 4.11
CA PRO A 32 2.71 12.46 4.76
C PRO A 32 2.62 13.64 5.73
N ALA A 33 1.86 14.70 5.39
CA ALA A 33 1.71 15.86 6.29
C ALA A 33 0.99 15.48 7.60
N VAL A 34 -0.12 14.74 7.52
CA VAL A 34 -0.84 14.24 8.70
C VAL A 34 0.05 13.31 9.52
N GLN A 35 0.76 12.39 8.87
CA GLN A 35 1.72 11.53 9.55
C GLN A 35 2.81 12.35 10.24
N HIS A 36 3.40 13.33 9.55
CA HIS A 36 4.44 14.19 10.10
C HIS A 36 3.94 15.00 11.30
N ILE A 37 2.78 15.65 11.18
CA ILE A 37 2.13 16.40 12.27
C ILE A 37 1.86 15.47 13.47
N ALA A 38 1.24 14.31 13.23
CA ALA A 38 0.98 13.33 14.27
C ALA A 38 2.29 12.90 14.96
N THR A 39 3.33 12.58 14.20
CA THR A 39 4.62 12.24 14.78
C THR A 39 5.26 13.40 15.54
N ARG A 40 5.21 14.65 15.04
CA ARG A 40 5.79 15.81 15.74
C ARG A 40 5.09 16.07 17.08
N HIS A 41 3.76 15.98 17.12
CA HIS A 41 3.01 16.20 18.35
C HIS A 41 3.18 15.05 19.36
N LEU A 42 3.31 13.81 18.87
CA LEU A 42 3.51 12.65 19.72
C LEU A 42 4.97 12.47 20.17
N PHE A 43 5.93 13.05 19.42
CA PHE A 43 7.38 12.84 19.59
C PHE A 43 8.19 14.14 19.51
N ALA A 44 7.72 15.22 20.15
CA ALA A 44 8.41 16.51 20.15
C ALA A 44 9.88 16.34 20.56
N LYS A 45 10.78 16.41 19.58
CA LYS A 45 12.23 16.53 19.80
C LYS A 45 12.57 18.01 19.91
N THR A 46 13.58 18.32 20.72
CA THR A 46 14.21 19.64 20.72
C THR A 46 14.79 19.91 19.34
N GLU A 47 14.44 21.06 18.77
CA GLU A 47 14.99 21.50 17.48
C GLU A 47 16.52 21.64 17.62
N VAL A 48 17.24 21.24 16.56
CA VAL A 48 18.69 21.38 16.54
C VAL A 48 19.02 22.87 16.48
N ASP A 49 19.83 23.35 17.42
CA ASP A 49 20.31 24.73 17.40
C ASP A 49 21.28 24.93 16.24
N LEU A 50 20.79 25.61 15.19
CA LEU A 50 21.54 25.90 13.97
C LEU A 50 22.59 26.99 14.18
N ALA A 51 22.48 27.81 15.24
CA ALA A 51 23.37 28.96 15.48
C ALA A 51 24.70 28.55 16.13
N THR A 52 24.71 27.51 16.96
CA THR A 52 25.92 26.99 17.61
C THR A 52 26.63 25.90 16.79
N CYS A 53 25.97 25.33 15.79
CA CYS A 53 26.52 24.30 14.90
C CYS A 53 27.29 24.90 13.70
N ALA A 54 28.11 25.92 13.93
CA ALA A 54 28.73 26.74 12.87
C ALA A 54 30.06 26.17 12.29
N GLY A 55 30.60 25.08 12.85
CA GLY A 55 32.00 24.70 12.59
C GLY A 55 32.30 23.22 12.44
N CYS A 56 31.31 22.37 12.16
CA CYS A 56 31.54 20.93 12.26
C CYS A 56 31.18 20.17 11.00
N ALA A 57 32.01 19.17 10.70
CA ALA A 57 31.65 17.93 10.01
C ALA A 57 30.39 17.22 10.58
N CYS A 58 29.76 17.81 11.62
CA CYS A 58 28.52 17.42 12.29
C CYS A 58 27.25 17.48 11.42
N TRP A 59 27.23 18.16 10.26
CA TRP A 59 26.05 18.00 9.40
C TRP A 59 25.88 16.52 9.03
N ASP A 60 26.99 15.87 8.69
CA ASP A 60 27.04 14.41 8.62
C ASP A 60 27.09 13.81 10.03
N THR A 61 27.99 14.17 10.94
CA THR A 61 28.13 13.40 12.21
C THR A 61 26.96 13.52 13.21
N ILE A 62 26.02 14.44 13.10
CA ILE A 62 24.80 14.46 13.96
C ILE A 62 23.59 13.87 13.23
N SER A 63 23.49 14.02 11.90
CA SER A 63 22.45 13.35 11.10
C SER A 63 22.77 11.87 10.80
N VAL A 64 24.06 11.52 10.84
CA VAL A 64 24.69 10.21 10.61
C VAL A 64 25.22 9.61 11.91
N GLY A 65 25.75 10.36 12.88
CA GLY A 65 26.40 9.76 14.06
C GLY A 65 25.45 9.17 15.09
N SER A 66 24.14 9.47 15.02
CA SER A 66 23.14 8.65 15.73
C SER A 66 22.91 7.28 15.07
N ARG A 67 23.54 6.98 13.92
CA ARG A 67 23.50 5.64 13.28
C ARG A 67 24.22 4.59 14.11
N GLU A 68 25.18 4.98 14.97
CA GLU A 68 26.01 4.06 15.75
C GLU A 68 25.52 3.83 17.18
N THR A 69 24.52 4.59 17.67
CA THR A 69 23.93 4.38 18.99
C THR A 69 22.63 3.57 18.87
N PRO A 70 22.60 2.30 19.27
CA PRO A 70 21.39 1.48 19.22
C PRO A 70 20.34 2.09 20.16
N GLY A 71 19.18 2.49 19.63
CA GLY A 71 18.01 2.84 20.45
C GLY A 71 17.36 4.21 20.19
N GLN A 72 17.90 5.06 19.32
CA GLN A 72 17.21 6.29 18.89
C GLN A 72 16.81 6.21 17.41
N HIS A 73 15.65 5.60 17.15
CA HIS A 73 15.01 5.62 15.83
C HIS A 73 14.53 7.05 15.51
N ALA A 74 15.27 7.79 14.70
CA ALA A 74 14.94 9.14 14.27
C ALA A 74 14.47 9.15 12.79
N TYR A 75 13.62 10.12 12.43
CA TYR A 75 13.37 10.46 11.03
C TYR A 75 14.60 11.17 10.46
N HIS A 76 15.11 10.69 9.33
CA HIS A 76 16.28 11.23 8.66
C HIS A 76 15.88 12.14 7.49
N SER A 77 16.74 13.10 7.17
CA SER A 77 16.58 13.92 5.95
C SER A 77 16.72 13.04 4.70
N VAL A 78 15.96 13.38 3.66
CA VAL A 78 16.12 12.77 2.33
C VAL A 78 17.33 13.40 1.64
N TYR A 79 18.28 12.58 1.22
CA TYR A 79 19.51 12.99 0.53
C TYR A 79 19.29 12.96 -0.98
N TRP A 80 19.69 14.06 -1.63
CA TRP A 80 19.65 14.21 -3.08
C TRP A 80 21.07 14.19 -3.62
N ASN A 81 21.57 13.00 -3.94
CA ASN A 81 22.87 12.81 -4.58
C ASN A 81 22.68 12.48 -6.05
N SER A 82 23.47 13.03 -6.97
CA SER A 82 23.32 12.74 -8.40
C SER A 82 23.85 11.33 -8.75
N ASN A 83 23.11 10.29 -8.35
CA ASN A 83 23.45 8.89 -8.55
C ASN A 83 22.20 8.07 -8.92
N GLY A 84 22.40 6.79 -9.29
CA GLY A 84 21.32 5.91 -9.74
C GLY A 84 20.20 5.67 -8.71
N CYS A 85 20.50 5.71 -7.41
CA CYS A 85 19.48 5.56 -6.36
C CYS A 85 18.52 6.75 -6.35
N THR A 86 19.05 7.96 -6.50
CA THR A 86 18.26 9.19 -6.57
C THR A 86 17.42 9.26 -7.85
N LEU A 87 17.93 8.77 -8.99
CA LEU A 87 17.11 8.58 -10.19
C LEU A 87 15.97 7.58 -9.93
N ALA A 88 16.25 6.44 -9.29
CA ALA A 88 15.23 5.45 -8.94
C ALA A 88 14.16 6.01 -7.99
N MET A 89 14.55 6.84 -7.00
CA MET A 89 13.61 7.53 -6.11
C MET A 89 12.68 8.48 -6.89
N TYR A 90 13.21 9.23 -7.87
CA TYR A 90 12.39 10.07 -8.75
C TYR A 90 11.40 9.23 -9.56
N CYS A 91 11.89 8.19 -10.25
CA CYS A 91 11.04 7.32 -11.07
C CYS A 91 9.93 6.69 -10.24
N LEU A 92 10.25 6.18 -9.05
CA LEU A 92 9.28 5.60 -8.13
C LEU A 92 8.22 6.63 -7.68
N THR A 93 8.65 7.83 -7.31
CA THR A 93 7.74 8.90 -6.87
C THR A 93 6.80 9.35 -7.99
N VAL A 94 7.33 9.50 -9.21
CA VAL A 94 6.51 9.84 -10.39
C VAL A 94 5.53 8.71 -10.70
N LEU A 95 5.97 7.45 -10.65
CA LEU A 95 5.10 6.29 -10.85
C LEU A 95 3.96 6.27 -9.82
N GLN A 96 4.28 6.42 -8.53
CA GLN A 96 3.28 6.48 -7.46
C GLN A 96 2.28 7.63 -7.67
N ALA A 97 2.76 8.80 -8.09
CA ALA A 97 1.90 9.94 -8.37
C ALA A 97 0.93 9.67 -9.54
N LEU A 98 1.42 9.08 -10.62
CA LEU A 98 0.61 8.71 -11.78
C LEU A 98 -0.43 7.63 -11.43
N LEU A 99 -0.05 6.62 -10.66
CA LEU A 99 -0.95 5.56 -10.21
C LEU A 99 -2.04 6.11 -9.28
N CYS A 100 -1.68 6.97 -8.32
CA CYS A 100 -2.63 7.65 -7.45
C CYS A 100 -3.61 8.51 -8.26
N TYR A 101 -3.09 9.32 -9.20
CA TYR A 101 -3.92 10.10 -10.10
C TYR A 101 -4.90 9.23 -10.89
N LYS A 102 -4.42 8.13 -11.48
CA LYS A 102 -5.28 7.22 -12.26
C LYS A 102 -6.34 6.53 -11.40
N ALA A 103 -6.01 6.17 -10.16
CA ALA A 103 -6.96 5.59 -9.23
C ALA A 103 -8.09 6.56 -8.89
N VAL A 104 -7.72 7.80 -8.54
CA VAL A 104 -8.68 8.86 -8.23
C VAL A 104 -9.49 9.25 -9.46
N GLU A 105 -8.85 9.42 -10.63
CA GLU A 105 -9.52 9.73 -11.90
C GLU A 105 -10.59 8.71 -12.23
N SER A 106 -10.29 7.41 -12.05
CA SER A 106 -11.25 6.34 -12.28
C SER A 106 -12.50 6.48 -11.40
N LEU A 107 -12.33 6.71 -10.09
CA LEU A 107 -13.46 6.88 -9.17
C LEU A 107 -14.24 8.17 -9.46
N THR A 108 -13.55 9.29 -9.64
CA THR A 108 -14.16 10.59 -9.95
C THR A 108 -14.95 10.54 -11.25
N CYS A 109 -14.43 9.86 -12.28
CA CYS A 109 -15.16 9.68 -13.53
C CYS A 109 -16.46 8.87 -13.33
N ILE A 110 -16.42 7.79 -12.55
CA ILE A 110 -17.63 6.99 -12.26
C ILE A 110 -18.67 7.87 -11.55
N VAL A 111 -18.26 8.57 -10.49
CA VAL A 111 -19.15 9.41 -9.68
C VAL A 111 -19.75 10.56 -10.49
N MET A 112 -18.92 11.32 -11.20
CA MET A 112 -19.38 12.54 -11.89
C MET A 112 -20.16 12.24 -13.16
N ARG A 113 -19.85 11.15 -13.88
CA ARG A 113 -20.52 10.83 -15.16
C ARG A 113 -21.74 9.93 -14.98
N HIS A 114 -21.69 9.02 -14.01
CA HIS A 114 -22.71 7.98 -13.87
C HIS A 114 -23.41 7.98 -12.51
N GLY A 115 -22.97 8.82 -11.57
CA GLY A 115 -23.55 8.94 -10.24
C GLY A 115 -23.05 7.87 -9.25
N LEU A 116 -23.33 8.09 -7.96
CA LEU A 116 -22.93 7.20 -6.87
C LEU A 116 -23.57 5.81 -6.96
N SER A 117 -24.72 5.67 -7.64
CA SER A 117 -25.41 4.39 -7.82
C SER A 117 -24.62 3.36 -8.62
N LYS A 118 -23.60 3.80 -9.37
CA LYS A 118 -22.70 2.93 -10.12
C LYS A 118 -21.48 2.46 -9.32
N LEU A 119 -21.34 2.88 -8.07
CA LEU A 119 -20.31 2.39 -7.19
C LEU A 119 -20.80 1.20 -6.36
N ARG A 120 -19.94 0.19 -6.20
CA ARG A 120 -20.10 -0.89 -5.24
C ARG A 120 -19.45 -0.49 -3.92
N PRO A 121 -20.22 -0.19 -2.85
CA PRO A 121 -19.67 0.37 -1.62
C PRO A 121 -18.58 -0.50 -0.98
N ALA A 122 -18.75 -1.83 -1.00
CA ALA A 122 -17.76 -2.76 -0.44
C ALA A 122 -16.37 -2.59 -1.08
N PHE A 123 -16.30 -2.50 -2.41
CA PHE A 123 -15.03 -2.35 -3.12
C PHE A 123 -14.47 -0.92 -3.03
N VAL A 124 -15.34 0.09 -2.89
CA VAL A 124 -14.90 1.46 -2.57
C VAL A 124 -14.23 1.49 -1.20
N CYS A 125 -14.82 0.87 -0.18
CA CYS A 125 -14.19 0.76 1.14
C CYS A 125 -12.83 0.07 1.08
N LEU A 126 -12.72 -1.05 0.34
CA LEU A 126 -11.43 -1.72 0.14
C LEU A 126 -10.40 -0.82 -0.58
N THR A 127 -10.83 -0.05 -1.57
CA THR A 127 -9.96 0.92 -2.26
C THR A 127 -9.45 1.99 -1.31
N LEU A 128 -10.31 2.51 -0.42
CA LEU A 128 -9.92 3.49 0.59
C LEU A 128 -8.94 2.89 1.61
N LEU A 129 -9.16 1.64 2.03
CA LEU A 129 -8.25 0.93 2.93
C LEU A 129 -6.86 0.70 2.31
N ASN A 130 -6.77 0.54 1.00
CA ASN A 130 -5.49 0.39 0.29
C ASN A 130 -4.66 1.67 0.20
N ILE A 131 -5.21 2.83 0.54
CA ILE A 131 -4.47 4.11 0.47
C ILE A 131 -3.25 4.08 1.39
N TYR A 132 -3.41 3.62 2.64
CA TYR A 132 -2.32 3.63 3.61
C TYR A 132 -1.20 2.61 3.30
N PRO A 133 -1.48 1.33 3.01
CA PRO A 133 -0.44 0.38 2.59
C PRO A 133 0.36 0.85 1.37
N ASN A 134 -0.33 1.33 0.32
CA ASN A 134 0.35 1.84 -0.88
C ASN A 134 1.25 3.05 -0.59
N TYR A 135 0.78 3.96 0.27
CA TYR A 135 1.60 5.08 0.74
C TYR A 135 2.80 4.60 1.57
N TYR A 136 2.58 3.69 2.51
CA TYR A 136 3.61 3.15 3.38
C TYR A 136 4.69 2.44 2.55
N SER A 137 4.30 1.60 1.59
CA SER A 137 5.25 0.90 0.74
C SER A 137 6.06 1.83 -0.14
N TRP A 138 5.42 2.84 -0.76
CA TRP A 138 6.16 3.87 -1.49
C TRP A 138 7.17 4.58 -0.59
N TRP A 139 6.73 5.03 0.60
CA TRP A 139 7.58 5.75 1.54
C TRP A 139 8.76 4.90 2.02
N SER A 140 8.50 3.66 2.46
CA SER A 140 9.53 2.72 2.90
C SER A 140 10.55 2.45 1.80
N TYR A 141 10.10 2.25 0.56
CA TYR A 141 10.99 2.00 -0.55
C TYR A 141 11.88 3.22 -0.89
N LEU A 142 11.30 4.42 -0.83
CA LEU A 142 12.03 5.67 -0.97
C LEU A 142 13.10 5.81 0.11
N MET A 143 12.80 5.45 1.37
CA MET A 143 13.77 5.45 2.46
C MET A 143 14.89 4.41 2.26
N TYR A 144 14.57 3.20 1.81
CA TYR A 144 15.60 2.18 1.54
C TYR A 144 16.60 2.62 0.45
N LEU A 145 16.10 3.25 -0.61
CA LEU A 145 16.95 3.82 -1.66
C LEU A 145 17.78 5.01 -1.15
N ASN A 146 17.23 5.80 -0.22
CA ASN A 146 17.88 6.96 0.37
C ASN A 146 19.04 6.57 1.32
N GLU A 147 18.88 5.54 2.14
CA GLU A 147 19.79 5.28 3.25
C GLU A 147 21.04 4.46 2.89
N LYS A 148 21.09 3.75 1.76
CA LYS A 148 22.27 2.97 1.29
C LYS A 148 22.98 2.14 2.40
N THR A 149 22.22 1.63 3.38
CA THR A 149 22.70 0.91 4.59
C THR A 149 22.05 -0.49 4.68
N PRO A 150 22.35 -1.35 5.69
CA PRO A 150 22.02 -2.79 5.69
C PRO A 150 20.55 -3.16 5.46
N MET A 151 19.62 -2.21 5.58
CA MET A 151 18.22 -2.33 5.19
C MET A 151 18.03 -2.69 3.70
N TYR A 152 19.06 -2.56 2.87
CA TYR A 152 19.04 -3.00 1.46
C TYR A 152 18.71 -4.48 1.29
N SER A 153 18.97 -5.33 2.29
CA SER A 153 18.56 -6.75 2.25
C SER A 153 17.04 -6.92 2.26
N LEU A 154 16.31 -6.00 2.91
CA LEU A 154 14.84 -6.03 3.01
C LEU A 154 14.16 -5.45 1.77
N ILE A 155 14.91 -4.85 0.85
CA ILE A 155 14.35 -4.17 -0.32
C ILE A 155 13.59 -5.14 -1.25
N ARG A 156 14.04 -6.40 -1.31
CA ARG A 156 13.41 -7.45 -2.13
C ARG A 156 12.14 -7.97 -1.51
N HIS A 157 12.18 -8.25 -0.21
CA HIS A 157 11.00 -8.57 0.59
C HIS A 157 9.92 -7.49 0.45
N HIS A 158 10.30 -6.22 0.56
CA HIS A 158 9.37 -5.10 0.44
C HIS A 158 8.85 -4.90 -0.99
N MET A 159 9.65 -5.19 -2.03
CA MET A 159 9.17 -5.17 -3.42
C MET A 159 8.03 -6.14 -3.65
N TYR A 160 8.10 -7.33 -3.03
CA TYR A 160 7.03 -8.32 -3.15
C TYR A 160 5.70 -7.71 -2.67
N PHE A 161 5.66 -7.16 -1.45
CA PHE A 161 4.46 -6.51 -0.90
C PHE A 161 4.00 -5.33 -1.74
N TYR A 162 4.92 -4.47 -2.17
CA TYR A 162 4.54 -3.31 -2.98
C TYR A 162 3.89 -3.73 -4.32
N ALA A 163 4.48 -4.70 -5.02
CA ALA A 163 3.96 -5.17 -6.29
C ALA A 163 2.62 -5.90 -6.14
N SER A 164 2.47 -6.76 -5.14
CA SER A 164 1.22 -7.48 -4.87
C SER A 164 0.11 -6.54 -4.39
N GLU A 165 0.41 -5.54 -3.55
CA GLU A 165 -0.53 -4.50 -3.13
C GLU A 165 -1.02 -3.67 -4.31
N LEU A 166 -0.15 -3.32 -5.27
CA LEU A 166 -0.54 -2.63 -6.50
C LEU A 166 -1.51 -3.47 -7.35
N ILE A 167 -1.27 -4.79 -7.44
CA ILE A 167 -2.18 -5.71 -8.14
C ILE A 167 -3.54 -5.75 -7.44
N VAL A 168 -3.55 -5.91 -6.12
CA VAL A 168 -4.79 -5.92 -5.31
C VAL A 168 -5.54 -4.59 -5.48
N ALA A 169 -4.84 -3.45 -5.36
CA ALA A 169 -5.43 -2.13 -5.53
C ALA A 169 -6.05 -1.94 -6.92
N ALA A 170 -5.37 -2.34 -7.98
CA ALA A 170 -5.88 -2.24 -9.35
C ALA A 170 -7.14 -3.10 -9.56
N LEU A 171 -7.15 -4.34 -9.06
CA LEU A 171 -8.29 -5.25 -9.18
C LEU A 171 -9.50 -4.75 -8.39
N VAL A 172 -9.28 -4.32 -7.15
CA VAL A 172 -10.34 -3.79 -6.26
C VAL A 172 -10.93 -2.50 -6.83
N LEU A 173 -10.09 -1.58 -7.29
CA LEU A 173 -10.52 -0.36 -7.96
C LEU A 173 -11.39 -0.66 -9.19
N HIS A 174 -10.97 -1.63 -10.01
CA HIS A 174 -11.76 -2.05 -11.17
C HIS A 174 -13.13 -2.63 -10.76
N LEU A 175 -13.21 -3.34 -9.63
CA LEU A 175 -14.45 -3.91 -9.09
C LEU A 175 -15.37 -2.88 -8.42
N CYS A 176 -14.92 -1.64 -8.19
CA CYS A 176 -15.76 -0.54 -7.70
C CYS A 176 -16.91 -0.21 -8.63
N ASN A 177 -16.74 -0.35 -9.95
CA ASN A 177 -17.84 -0.11 -10.89
C ASN A 177 -18.83 -1.28 -10.89
N VAL A 178 -20.13 -1.01 -10.69
CA VAL A 178 -21.20 -2.02 -10.77
C VAL A 178 -21.29 -2.72 -12.13
N GLU A 179 -20.80 -2.08 -13.19
CA GLU A 179 -20.79 -2.62 -14.55
C GLU A 179 -19.62 -3.58 -14.79
N SER A 180 -18.54 -3.46 -14.01
CA SER A 180 -17.43 -4.41 -14.06
C SER A 180 -17.88 -5.76 -13.53
N ALA A 181 -17.93 -6.80 -14.38
CA ALA A 181 -18.36 -8.13 -13.95
C ALA A 181 -17.48 -8.65 -12.81
N ILE A 182 -18.12 -9.03 -11.70
CA ILE A 182 -17.46 -9.78 -10.62
C ILE A 182 -17.20 -11.17 -11.17
N ASN A 183 -15.94 -11.56 -11.24
CA ASN A 183 -15.55 -12.88 -11.70
C ASN A 183 -14.69 -13.59 -10.64
N ARG A 184 -14.70 -14.93 -10.71
CA ARG A 184 -13.99 -15.79 -9.76
C ARG A 184 -12.49 -15.53 -9.75
N VAL A 185 -11.89 -15.32 -10.92
CA VAL A 185 -10.43 -15.15 -11.07
C VAL A 185 -9.94 -13.91 -10.32
N LYS A 186 -10.55 -12.74 -10.56
CA LYS A 186 -10.16 -11.48 -9.92
C LYS A 186 -10.32 -11.55 -8.41
N LEU A 187 -11.45 -12.06 -7.93
CA LEU A 187 -11.72 -12.20 -6.50
C LEU A 187 -10.72 -13.12 -5.82
N SER A 188 -10.37 -14.23 -6.46
CA SER A 188 -9.43 -15.14 -5.86
C SER A 188 -7.99 -14.66 -5.88
N ILE A 189 -7.57 -13.88 -6.89
CA ILE A 189 -6.26 -13.22 -6.86
C ILE A 189 -6.19 -12.27 -5.66
N VAL A 190 -7.23 -11.44 -5.47
CA VAL A 190 -7.34 -10.53 -4.31
C VAL A 190 -7.30 -11.33 -3.00
N PHE A 191 -8.08 -12.41 -2.90
CA PHE A 191 -8.13 -13.26 -1.71
C PHE A 191 -6.75 -13.88 -1.41
N CYS A 192 -6.12 -14.52 -2.40
CA CYS A 192 -4.86 -15.23 -2.22
C CYS A 192 -3.73 -14.27 -1.84
N LEU A 193 -3.60 -13.12 -2.52
CA LEU A 193 -2.56 -12.14 -2.20
C LEU A 193 -2.75 -11.55 -0.81
N ALA A 194 -3.97 -11.14 -0.44
CA ALA A 194 -4.25 -10.62 0.89
C ALA A 194 -4.05 -11.68 1.99
N ALA A 195 -4.47 -12.92 1.75
CA ALA A 195 -4.22 -14.03 2.68
C ALA A 195 -2.72 -14.30 2.83
N SER A 196 -1.96 -14.21 1.75
CA SER A 196 -0.50 -14.33 1.76
C SER A 196 0.13 -13.27 2.64
N HIS A 197 -0.32 -12.02 2.55
CA HIS A 197 0.19 -10.92 3.37
C HIS A 197 -0.13 -11.10 4.84
N LEU A 198 -1.33 -11.60 5.18
CA LEU A 198 -1.67 -11.91 6.57
C LEU A 198 -0.75 -12.99 7.14
N VAL A 199 -0.49 -14.06 6.38
CA VAL A 199 0.40 -15.15 6.80
C VAL A 199 1.83 -14.65 6.94
N SER A 200 2.33 -13.94 5.93
CA SER A 200 3.69 -13.37 5.94
C SER A 200 3.87 -12.34 7.05
N GLY A 201 2.93 -11.42 7.23
CA GLY A 201 2.96 -10.42 8.30
C GLY A 201 2.87 -11.04 9.69
N PHE A 202 2.10 -12.12 9.84
CA PHE A 202 2.09 -12.91 11.07
C PHE A 202 3.42 -13.60 11.33
N ALA A 203 4.00 -14.25 10.30
CA ALA A 203 5.30 -14.91 10.40
C ALA A 203 6.42 -13.91 10.74
N ASP A 204 6.47 -12.77 10.04
CA ASP A 204 7.42 -11.69 10.31
C ASP A 204 7.28 -11.21 11.76
N HIS A 205 6.06 -11.00 12.25
CA HIS A 205 5.84 -10.46 13.60
C HIS A 205 6.12 -11.46 14.74
N TYR A 206 5.77 -12.73 14.57
CA TYR A 206 5.79 -13.73 15.64
C TYR A 206 6.92 -14.76 15.53
N LEU A 207 7.44 -15.02 14.33
CA LEU A 207 8.45 -16.06 14.09
C LEU A 207 9.83 -15.46 13.79
N PHE A 208 9.90 -14.32 13.09
CA PHE A 208 11.15 -13.81 12.52
C PHE A 208 11.61 -12.44 13.04
N ASP A 209 10.87 -11.80 13.94
CA ASP A 209 11.26 -10.51 14.52
C ASP A 209 11.91 -10.66 15.92
N PRO A 210 13.25 -10.80 16.02
CA PRO A 210 13.97 -10.74 17.29
C PRO A 210 13.98 -9.32 17.90
N ALA A 211 13.73 -8.27 17.11
CA ALA A 211 13.62 -6.90 17.61
C ALA A 211 12.31 -6.66 18.34
N SER A 212 11.29 -7.51 18.18
CA SER A 212 10.06 -7.49 18.98
C SER A 212 10.35 -7.54 20.49
N ALA A 213 11.44 -8.21 20.92
CA ALA A 213 11.87 -8.23 22.33
C ALA A 213 12.43 -6.88 22.80
N ALA A 214 13.21 -6.19 21.96
CA ALA A 214 13.79 -4.88 22.26
C ALA A 214 12.78 -3.72 22.10
N VAL A 215 11.90 -3.78 21.10
CA VAL A 215 10.82 -2.82 20.85
C VAL A 215 9.75 -2.89 21.96
N ARG A 216 9.51 -4.08 22.54
CA ARG A 216 8.66 -4.25 23.74
C ARG A 216 9.19 -3.51 24.98
N ALA A 217 10.49 -3.18 25.04
CA ALA A 217 11.08 -2.50 26.19
C ALA A 217 10.66 -1.02 26.30
N SER A 218 10.25 -0.39 25.20
CA SER A 218 9.64 0.95 25.26
C SER A 218 8.16 0.89 24.86
N ARG A 219 7.27 1.37 25.75
CA ARG A 219 5.82 1.43 25.47
C ARG A 219 5.51 2.19 24.17
N LEU A 220 6.38 3.13 23.83
CA LEU A 220 6.20 4.07 22.74
C LEU A 220 6.62 3.50 21.36
N ALA A 221 7.80 2.86 21.25
CA ALA A 221 8.17 2.16 20.02
C ALA A 221 7.22 0.99 19.77
N SER A 222 6.80 0.32 20.84
CA SER A 222 5.76 -0.70 20.79
C SER A 222 4.46 -0.14 20.21
N PHE A 223 3.93 0.98 20.70
CA PHE A 223 2.70 1.59 20.16
C PHE A 223 2.81 1.86 18.65
N MET A 224 3.88 2.50 18.18
CA MET A 224 4.06 2.81 16.75
C MET A 224 4.18 1.55 15.89
N HIS A 225 4.94 0.56 16.37
CA HIS A 225 5.07 -0.72 15.69
C HIS A 225 3.72 -1.42 15.54
N HIS A 226 2.90 -1.44 16.60
CA HIS A 226 1.56 -2.03 16.58
C HIS A 226 0.57 -1.22 15.71
N SER A 227 0.60 0.12 15.77
CA SER A 227 -0.28 0.97 14.96
C SER A 227 0.03 0.85 13.46
N ARG A 228 1.31 0.83 13.09
CA ARG A 228 1.75 0.56 11.73
C ARG A 228 1.29 -0.83 11.27
N ASN A 229 1.53 -1.87 12.08
CA ASN A 229 1.14 -3.23 11.75
C ASN A 229 -0.38 -3.37 11.61
N ALA A 230 -1.15 -2.72 12.48
CA ALA A 230 -2.61 -2.65 12.34
C ALA A 230 -3.03 -1.96 11.04
N GLY A 231 -2.37 -0.86 10.68
CA GLY A 231 -2.61 -0.14 9.43
C GLY A 231 -2.29 -0.95 8.17
N LEU A 232 -1.38 -1.93 8.26
CA LEU A 232 -1.02 -2.83 7.15
C LEU A 232 -1.91 -4.09 7.12
N MET A 233 -2.19 -4.71 8.27
CA MET A 233 -2.95 -5.96 8.34
C MET A 233 -4.47 -5.76 8.23
N LEU A 234 -5.01 -4.62 8.68
CA LEU A 234 -6.45 -4.36 8.62
C LEU A 234 -6.98 -4.31 7.17
N PRO A 235 -6.29 -3.64 6.21
CA PRO A 235 -6.62 -3.73 4.81
C PRO A 235 -6.65 -5.18 4.30
N ASP A 236 -5.60 -5.97 4.52
CA ASP A 236 -5.56 -7.35 4.03
C ASP A 236 -6.69 -8.22 4.62
N LEU A 237 -6.98 -8.07 5.92
CA LEU A 237 -8.11 -8.74 6.56
C LEU A 237 -9.44 -8.37 5.89
N ALA A 238 -9.66 -7.08 5.62
CA ALA A 238 -10.85 -6.63 4.91
C ALA A 238 -10.93 -7.22 3.50
N HIS A 239 -9.81 -7.27 2.76
CA HIS A 239 -9.75 -7.89 1.44
C HIS A 239 -10.13 -9.37 1.49
N VAL A 240 -9.57 -10.15 2.42
CA VAL A 240 -9.90 -11.57 2.61
C VAL A 240 -11.39 -11.76 2.92
N LEU A 241 -11.93 -11.00 3.88
CA LEU A 241 -13.33 -11.14 4.30
C LEU A 241 -14.32 -10.77 3.20
N VAL A 242 -14.10 -9.64 2.52
CA VAL A 242 -14.99 -9.17 1.46
C VAL A 242 -14.88 -10.07 0.24
N SER A 243 -13.67 -10.33 -0.27
CA SER A 243 -13.48 -11.20 -1.44
C SER A 243 -13.99 -12.61 -1.18
N GLY A 244 -13.73 -13.17 0.00
CA GLY A 244 -14.24 -14.48 0.42
C GLY A 244 -15.77 -14.55 0.42
N ARG A 245 -16.44 -13.51 0.93
CA ARG A 245 -17.92 -13.43 0.92
C ARG A 245 -18.50 -13.43 -0.49
N TYR A 246 -17.88 -12.73 -1.45
CA TYR A 246 -18.32 -12.75 -2.85
C TYR A 246 -17.95 -14.05 -3.57
N LEU A 247 -16.84 -14.69 -3.20
CA LEU A 247 -16.35 -15.91 -3.83
C LEU A 247 -17.16 -17.15 -3.40
N GLN A 248 -17.56 -17.24 -2.14
CA GLN A 248 -18.29 -18.38 -1.55
C GLN A 248 -19.50 -18.86 -2.39
N PRO A 249 -20.48 -18.02 -2.79
CA PRO A 249 -21.61 -18.48 -3.59
C PRO A 249 -21.20 -18.91 -5.01
N MET A 250 -20.15 -18.32 -5.57
CA MET A 250 -19.64 -18.67 -6.91
C MET A 250 -18.95 -20.03 -6.92
N LEU A 251 -18.36 -20.43 -5.79
CA LEU A 251 -17.79 -21.77 -5.58
C LEU A 251 -18.89 -22.81 -5.36
N ALA A 252 -19.88 -22.50 -4.52
CA ALA A 252 -21.02 -23.39 -4.27
C ALA A 252 -21.80 -23.73 -5.56
N LYS A 253 -21.96 -22.75 -6.47
CA LYS A 253 -22.62 -22.95 -7.77
C LYS A 253 -21.75 -23.66 -8.81
N ALA A 254 -20.42 -23.57 -8.73
CA ALA A 254 -19.52 -24.28 -9.65
C ALA A 254 -19.70 -25.79 -9.51
N ASN A 255 -19.85 -26.25 -8.28
CA ASN A 255 -19.88 -27.67 -7.95
C ASN A 255 -21.23 -28.34 -8.26
N THR A 256 -22.26 -27.57 -8.60
CA THR A 256 -23.60 -28.10 -8.92
C THR A 256 -23.87 -28.20 -10.42
N VAL A 257 -23.11 -27.48 -11.27
CA VAL A 257 -23.39 -27.40 -12.73
C VAL A 257 -22.78 -28.55 -13.53
N GLU A 258 -21.79 -29.27 -13.00
CA GLU A 258 -21.09 -30.34 -13.74
C GLU A 258 -21.76 -31.73 -13.65
N GLY A 259 -22.95 -31.88 -13.02
CA GLY A 259 -23.73 -33.13 -13.02
C GLY A 259 -23.10 -34.32 -12.27
N LEU A 260 -21.80 -34.27 -11.98
CA LEU A 260 -21.12 -35.06 -10.97
C LEU A 260 -21.19 -34.30 -9.65
N GLN A 261 -21.66 -34.96 -8.59
CA GLN A 261 -21.44 -34.52 -7.21
C GLN A 261 -19.93 -34.54 -6.92
N LEU A 262 -19.19 -33.55 -7.40
CA LEU A 262 -17.81 -33.34 -6.99
C LEU A 262 -17.83 -32.87 -5.54
N GLU A 263 -17.28 -33.73 -4.68
CA GLU A 263 -17.16 -33.55 -3.25
C GLU A 263 -16.86 -32.10 -2.88
N SER A 264 -17.67 -31.53 -1.98
CA SER A 264 -17.36 -30.33 -1.19
C SER A 264 -17.13 -29.02 -1.97
N PRO A 265 -17.68 -27.85 -1.54
CA PRO A 265 -17.34 -26.49 -2.05
C PRO A 265 -15.84 -26.20 -2.16
N TRP A 266 -15.03 -27.03 -1.52
CA TRP A 266 -13.59 -26.98 -1.44
C TRP A 266 -12.86 -27.81 -2.51
N SER A 267 -13.47 -28.63 -3.37
CA SER A 267 -12.74 -29.52 -4.32
C SER A 267 -11.76 -28.84 -5.30
N CYS A 268 -11.89 -27.53 -5.55
CA CYS A 268 -10.91 -26.75 -6.32
C CYS A 268 -9.88 -26.00 -5.46
N TRP A 269 -9.79 -26.31 -4.15
CA TRP A 269 -8.85 -25.69 -3.20
C TRP A 269 -7.41 -25.77 -3.71
N TRP A 270 -7.04 -26.83 -4.42
CA TRP A 270 -5.69 -27.04 -4.91
C TRP A 270 -5.23 -25.96 -5.91
N ARG A 271 -6.12 -25.40 -6.76
CA ARG A 271 -5.75 -24.30 -7.67
C ARG A 271 -5.43 -23.01 -6.90
N TRP A 272 -6.14 -22.79 -5.81
CA TRP A 272 -5.97 -21.66 -4.91
C TRP A 272 -4.82 -21.86 -3.94
N ALA A 273 -4.58 -23.10 -3.51
CA ALA A 273 -3.41 -23.51 -2.78
C ALA A 273 -2.17 -23.43 -3.67
N ILE A 274 -2.26 -23.65 -4.99
CA ILE A 274 -1.18 -23.36 -5.92
C ILE A 274 -0.95 -21.85 -6.00
N LEU A 275 -1.98 -21.02 -6.16
CA LEU A 275 -1.78 -19.56 -6.20
C LEU A 275 -1.21 -19.02 -4.88
N LEU A 276 -1.71 -19.51 -3.75
CA LEU A 276 -1.18 -19.20 -2.42
C LEU A 276 0.23 -19.75 -2.26
N ALA A 277 0.51 -20.98 -2.67
CA ALA A 277 1.83 -21.59 -2.59
C ALA A 277 2.82 -20.90 -3.52
N VAL A 278 2.42 -20.46 -4.71
CA VAL A 278 3.25 -19.66 -5.63
C VAL A 278 3.52 -18.29 -5.02
N SER A 279 2.50 -17.64 -4.45
CA SER A 279 2.64 -16.38 -3.73
C SER A 279 3.59 -16.52 -2.52
N MET A 280 3.45 -17.60 -1.73
CA MET A 280 4.34 -17.93 -0.62
C MET A 280 5.73 -18.37 -1.08
N LEU A 281 5.86 -19.03 -2.23
CA LEU A 281 7.14 -19.36 -2.84
C LEU A 281 7.86 -18.09 -3.29
N LEU A 282 7.16 -17.16 -3.95
CA LEU A 282 7.70 -15.87 -4.34
C LEU A 282 8.14 -15.05 -3.12
N PHE A 283 7.37 -15.11 -2.04
CA PHE A 283 7.76 -14.56 -0.74
C PHE A 283 9.03 -15.23 -0.18
N CYS A 284 9.11 -16.56 -0.14
CA CYS A 284 10.30 -17.25 0.34
C CYS A 284 11.54 -16.99 -0.55
N VAL A 285 11.35 -16.89 -1.87
CA VAL A 285 12.42 -16.56 -2.82
C VAL A 285 12.91 -15.12 -2.62
N SER A 286 12.01 -14.18 -2.34
CA SER A 286 12.40 -12.79 -2.07
C SER A 286 13.21 -12.63 -0.77
N GLN A 287 13.07 -13.58 0.15
CA GLN A 287 13.85 -13.69 1.40
C GLN A 287 15.19 -14.42 1.24
N ALA A 288 15.25 -15.42 0.35
CA ALA A 288 16.41 -16.31 0.23
C ALA A 288 17.51 -15.80 -0.71
N LEU A 289 17.16 -14.98 -1.71
CA LEU A 289 18.11 -14.29 -2.58
C LEU A 289 18.63 -13.05 -1.86
#